data_AF-W4MF76-F1
#
_entry.id   AF-W4MF76-F1
#
_cell.length_a   1.000
_cell.length_b   1.000
_cell.length_c   1.000
_cell.angle_alpha   90.00
_cell.angle_beta   90.00
_cell.angle_gamma   90.00
#
_symmetry.space_group_name_H-M   'P 1'
#
loop_
_entity.id
_entity.type
_entity.pdbx_description
1 polymer ?
#
loop_
_entity_poly.entity_id
_entity_poly.type
_entity_poly.pdbx_seq_one_letter_code
_entity_poly.pdbx_strand_id
1 'polypeptide(L)'
;MLESDAVRVEYYAGGDKDDIDRVHLQLDNKAAVTGRAVDGHYTFARVKPGRHRLRIWGTRQDGTTVEGTARRVKFYVEGARTVVVK
;
A
#
# COMPACT_ATOMS: atom_id res chain seq x y z
N MET A 1 16.25 12.01 -16.28
CA MET A 1 14.97 12.11 -15.56
C MET A 1 14.81 10.84 -14.75
N LEU A 2 14.44 10.89 -13.47
CA LEU A 2 14.17 9.66 -12.73
C LEU A 2 12.79 9.13 -13.13
N GLU A 3 12.71 7.86 -13.50
CA GLU A 3 11.45 7.25 -13.92
C GLU A 3 10.61 6.81 -12.72
N SER A 4 9.29 6.76 -12.92
CA SER A 4 8.36 6.24 -11.92
C SER A 4 8.43 4.72 -11.86
N ASP A 5 8.37 4.15 -10.66
CA ASP A 5 8.53 2.70 -10.45
C ASP A 5 7.22 2.02 -9.99
N ALA A 6 7.19 0.69 -10.04
CA ALA A 6 6.13 -0.13 -9.47
C ALA A 6 6.49 -0.56 -8.04
N VAL A 7 5.62 -0.26 -7.08
CA VAL A 7 5.82 -0.66 -5.67
C VAL A 7 4.82 -1.75 -5.32
N ARG A 8 5.31 -2.98 -5.14
CA ARG A 8 4.53 -4.10 -4.63
C ARG A 8 4.48 -4.03 -3.09
N VAL A 9 3.28 -4.04 -2.54
CA VAL A 9 3.01 -4.12 -1.10
C VAL A 9 2.40 -5.47 -0.83
N GLU A 10 3.04 -6.24 0.03
CA GLU A 10 2.48 -7.46 0.60
C GLU A 10 1.89 -7.13 1.97
N TYR A 11 0.68 -7.62 2.23
CA TYR A 11 -0.05 -7.34 3.46
C TYR A 11 -0.76 -8.59 3.97
N TYR A 12 -0.91 -8.63 5.28
CA TYR A 12 -1.55 -9.70 6.02
C TYR A 12 -2.39 -9.08 7.14
N ALA A 13 -3.63 -9.51 7.26
CA ALA A 13 -4.49 -9.20 8.39
C ALA A 13 -4.17 -10.17 9.54
N GLY A 14 -3.42 -9.70 10.54
CA GLY A 14 -3.22 -10.44 11.78
C GLY A 14 -4.37 -10.24 12.78
N GLY A 15 -4.57 -11.21 13.67
CA GLY A 15 -5.61 -11.17 14.72
C GLY A 15 -6.94 -11.73 14.25
N ASP A 16 -8.06 -11.05 14.59
CA ASP A 16 -9.43 -11.38 14.17
C ASP A 16 -9.65 -11.09 12.67
N LYS A 17 -8.87 -11.74 11.81
CA LYS A 17 -8.99 -11.66 10.36
C LYS A 17 -10.40 -12.03 9.88
N ASP A 18 -11.10 -12.85 10.64
CA ASP A 18 -12.45 -13.33 10.33
C ASP A 18 -13.51 -12.21 10.48
N ASP A 19 -13.17 -11.13 11.20
CA ASP A 19 -14.03 -9.95 11.36
C ASP A 19 -13.78 -8.88 10.27
N ILE A 20 -12.71 -8.99 9.48
CA ILE A 20 -12.35 -7.99 8.47
C ILE A 20 -12.99 -8.37 7.13
N ASP A 21 -13.89 -7.52 6.63
CA ASP A 21 -14.51 -7.68 5.30
C ASP A 21 -13.61 -7.14 4.19
N ARG A 22 -12.87 -6.05 4.46
CA ARG A 22 -12.05 -5.36 3.45
C ARG A 22 -10.77 -4.80 4.05
N VAL A 23 -9.73 -4.78 3.22
CA VAL A 23 -8.48 -4.06 3.49
C VAL A 23 -8.38 -2.86 2.57
N HIS A 24 -7.89 -1.75 3.10
CA HIS A 24 -7.68 -0.52 2.36
C HIS A 24 -6.20 -0.14 2.40
N LEU A 25 -5.65 0.22 1.25
CA LEU A 25 -4.28 0.69 1.09
C LEU A 25 -4.29 2.10 0.50
N GLN A 26 -3.59 3.02 1.15
CA GLN A 26 -3.46 4.41 0.69
C GLN A 26 -1.99 4.78 0.61
N LEU A 27 -1.54 5.14 -0.60
CA LEU A 27 -0.24 5.74 -0.82
C LEU A 27 -0.36 7.27 -0.76
N ASP A 28 0.39 7.85 0.17
CA ASP A 28 0.41 9.28 0.51
C ASP A 28 -0.98 9.81 0.95
N ASN A 29 -1.55 10.72 0.17
CA ASN A 29 -2.89 11.29 0.37
C ASN A 29 -3.80 11.01 -0.85
N LYS A 30 -3.47 10.01 -1.67
CA LYS A 30 -4.27 9.62 -2.84
C LYS A 30 -5.51 8.84 -2.40
N ALA A 31 -6.41 8.57 -3.35
CA ALA A 31 -7.54 7.68 -3.11
C ALA A 31 -7.06 6.31 -2.60
N ALA A 32 -7.76 5.77 -1.62
CA ALA A 32 -7.49 4.44 -1.10
C ALA A 32 -7.92 3.39 -2.13
N VAL A 33 -7.16 2.30 -2.18
CA VAL A 33 -7.52 1.10 -2.93
C VAL A 33 -8.07 0.08 -1.96
N THR A 34 -9.22 -0.48 -2.27
CA THR A 34 -9.89 -1.47 -1.43
C THR A 34 -9.72 -2.86 -2.00
N GLY A 35 -9.08 -3.74 -1.24
CA GLY A 35 -9.01 -5.18 -1.50
C GLY A 35 -10.10 -5.93 -0.73
N ARG A 36 -10.67 -6.97 -1.35
CA ARG A 36 -11.57 -7.92 -0.66
C ARG A 36 -10.81 -9.03 0.06
N ALA A 37 -9.55 -9.27 -0.32
CA ALA A 37 -8.73 -10.26 0.35
C ALA A 37 -8.13 -9.63 1.62
N VAL A 38 -8.28 -10.30 2.75
CA VAL A 38 -7.68 -9.90 4.03
C VAL A 38 -6.16 -10.05 4.02
N ASP A 39 -5.65 -10.91 3.13
CA ASP A 39 -4.23 -11.14 2.89
C ASP A 39 -3.94 -11.10 1.38
N GLY A 40 -2.78 -10.57 1.00
CA GLY A 40 -2.37 -10.60 -0.39
C GLY A 40 -1.32 -9.57 -0.74
N HIS A 41 -1.36 -9.13 -2.00
CA HIS A 41 -0.48 -8.09 -2.48
C HIS A 41 -1.22 -7.09 -3.35
N TYR A 42 -0.73 -5.84 -3.37
CA TYR A 42 -1.18 -4.81 -4.28
C TYR A 42 0.02 -4.05 -4.84
N THR A 43 0.01 -3.76 -6.13
CA THR A 43 1.08 -3.03 -6.79
C THR A 43 0.61 -1.62 -7.14
N PHE A 44 1.23 -0.62 -6.50
CA PHE A 44 1.10 0.77 -6.92
C PHE A 44 1.95 0.98 -8.17
N ALA A 45 1.30 1.32 -9.29
CA ALA A 45 2.00 1.67 -10.52
C ALA A 45 2.43 3.14 -10.52
N ARG A 46 3.53 3.44 -11.23
CA ARG A 46 4.02 4.80 -11.49
C ARG A 46 4.21 5.63 -10.21
N VAL A 47 4.80 5.04 -9.19
CA VAL A 47 5.21 5.74 -7.97
C VAL A 47 6.43 6.58 -8.32
N LYS A 48 6.32 7.90 -8.14
CA LYS A 48 7.44 8.80 -8.41
C LYS A 48 8.55 8.53 -7.41
N PRO A 49 9.82 8.75 -7.79
CA PRO A 49 10.92 8.69 -6.84
C PRO A 49 10.76 9.72 -5.72
N GLY A 50 11.11 9.35 -4.50
CA GLY A 50 10.92 10.20 -3.33
C GLY A 50 10.47 9.45 -2.08
N ARG A 51 10.20 10.23 -1.02
CA ARG A 51 9.69 9.72 0.25
C ARG A 51 8.18 9.57 0.20
N HIS A 52 7.70 8.37 0.54
CA HIS A 52 6.28 8.04 0.56
C HIS A 52 5.80 7.63 1.95
N ARG A 53 4.49 7.74 2.14
CA ARG A 53 3.77 7.24 3.31
C ARG A 53 2.69 6.28 2.87
N LEU A 54 2.79 5.02 3.27
CA LEU A 54 1.74 4.03 3.12
C LEU A 54 0.89 3.95 4.38
N ARG A 55 -0.42 3.91 4.22
CA ARG A 55 -1.41 3.60 5.26
C ARG A 55 -2.17 2.35 4.85
N ILE A 56 -2.38 1.45 5.80
CA ILE A 56 -3.17 0.22 5.63
C ILE A 56 -4.14 0.11 6.81
N TRP A 57 -5.40 -0.21 6.55
CA TRP A 57 -6.41 -0.47 7.59
C TRP A 57 -7.46 -1.48 7.11
N GLY A 58 -8.12 -2.14 8.07
CA GLY A 58 -9.25 -3.05 7.81
C GLY A 58 -10.60 -2.39 8.12
N THR A 59 -11.65 -2.84 7.47
CA THR A 59 -13.04 -2.51 7.83
C THR A 59 -13.87 -3.78 7.94
N ARG A 60 -14.75 -3.85 8.95
CA ARG A 60 -15.75 -4.91 9.09
C ARG A 60 -16.89 -4.72 8.10
N GLN A 61 -17.78 -5.72 8.01
CA GLN A 61 -18.96 -5.69 7.15
C GLN A 61 -19.93 -4.53 7.48
N ASP A 62 -19.99 -4.12 8.75
CA ASP A 62 -20.80 -2.98 9.22
C ASP A 62 -20.15 -1.61 8.89
N GLY A 63 -18.97 -1.59 8.27
CA GLY A 63 -18.22 -0.39 7.92
C GLY A 63 -17.31 0.14 9.03
N THR A 64 -17.34 -0.46 10.23
CA THR A 64 -16.45 -0.08 11.33
C THR A 64 -15.00 -0.30 10.92
N THR A 65 -14.16 0.71 11.12
CA THR A 65 -12.71 0.58 10.93
C THR A 65 -12.12 -0.21 12.09
N VAL A 66 -11.45 -1.31 11.78
CA VAL A 66 -10.72 -2.10 12.77
C VAL A 66 -9.32 -1.53 12.84
N GLU A 67 -8.94 -1.01 14.00
CA GLU A 67 -7.55 -0.67 14.31
C GLU A 67 -6.73 -1.94 14.60
N GLY A 68 -6.70 -2.88 13.66
CA GLY A 68 -5.57 -3.80 13.55
C GLY A 68 -4.35 -2.95 13.21
N THR A 69 -3.18 -3.19 13.82
CA THR A 69 -2.00 -2.31 13.81
C THR A 69 -1.83 -1.62 12.46
N ALA A 70 -2.40 -0.42 12.32
CA ALA A 70 -2.46 0.27 11.04
C ALA A 70 -1.05 0.76 10.77
N ARG A 71 -0.25 -0.06 10.09
CA ARG A 71 1.18 0.21 9.93
C ARG A 71 1.31 1.37 8.97
N ARG A 72 1.72 2.51 9.53
CA ARG A 72 2.21 3.63 8.74
C ARG A 72 3.64 3.33 8.38
N VAL A 73 3.85 2.84 7.16
CA VAL A 73 5.19 2.59 6.64
C VAL A 73 5.65 3.80 5.86
N LYS A 74 6.85 4.28 6.17
CA LYS A 74 7.56 5.26 5.34
C LYS A 74 8.65 4.53 4.59
N PHE A 75 8.72 4.75 3.28
CA PHE A 75 9.76 4.18 2.45
C PHE A 75 10.19 5.20 1.39
N TYR A 76 11.34 4.94 0.77
CA TYR A 76 11.87 5.72 -0.33
C TYR A 76 11.84 4.88 -1.59
N VAL A 77 11.32 5.44 -2.69
CA VAL A 77 11.43 4.85 -4.02
C VAL A 77 12.64 5.45 -4.69
N GLU A 78 13.65 4.63 -4.94
CA GLU A 78 14.74 4.99 -5.83
C GLU A 78 14.22 4.99 -7.26
N GLY A 79 14.49 6.06 -8.01
CA GLY A 79 14.10 6.09 -9.41
C GLY A 79 15.04 5.22 -10.23
N ALA A 80 14.49 4.45 -11.17
CA ALA A 80 15.28 3.83 -12.21
C ALA A 80 16.08 4.92 -12.94
N ARG A 81 17.41 4.76 -12.97
CA ARG A 81 18.30 5.57 -13.79
C ARG A 81 18.53 4.81 -15.08
N THR A 82 17.98 5.31 -16.18
CA THR A 82 18.40 4.85 -17.50
C THR A 82 19.83 5.32 -17.72
N VAL A 83 20.80 4.41 -17.58
CA VAL A 83 22.18 4.68 -17.96
C VAL A 83 22.28 4.46 -19.46
N VAL A 84 22.33 5.55 -20.23
CA VAL A 84 22.68 5.45 -21.66
C VAL A 84 24.18 5.22 -21.72
N VAL A 85 24.58 3.96 -21.95
CA VAL A 85 25.96 3.65 -22.35
C VAL A 85 26.08 4.07 -23.82
N LYS A 86 26.96 5.03 -24.10
CA LYS A 86 27.34 5.42 -25.46
C LYS A 86 28.52 4.59 -25.94
#